data_AF-A0A9X2DV18-F1
#
_entry.id   AF-A0A9X2DV18-F1
#
_cell.length_a   1.000
_cell.length_b   1.000
_cell.length_c   1.000
_cell.angle_alpha   90.00
_cell.angle_beta   90.00
_cell.angle_gamma   90.00
#
_symmetry.space_group_name_H-M   'P 1'
#
loop_
_entity.id
_entity.type
_entity.pdbx_description
1 polymer ?
#
loop_
_entity_poly.entity_id
_entity_poly.type
_entity_poly.pdbx_seq_one_letter_code
_entity_poly.pdbx_strand_id
1 'polypeptide(L)'
;MATEYELMNIFFDESGQDSDKPTTMGGLLIPHVVYSSQEMSNLTSRLKSNQLKLHWTDYTGDVALKNNIIEVIKVFSSIAKYTRMNVINYNRSSLDQRYKLSGDSGSNKLRGRQKKATMNYATLMVYTKIPERIFYGLLRNYGKDIYIKSDIYIEEEGKYEKYDLVTRLKENLNTQSLYRAEQFWVKDCQMVTKGQMIGIELVDLILGIIRLIIRRNPIPQGLTDEEYAARGIKGRAKKHQLVIELLKIEGFHQFLRSIKYYEWDSNKELSEVSLADYIDLFMASNFREFY
;
A
#
# COMPACT_ATOMS: atom_id res chain seq x y z
N MET A 1 -25.37 -8.13 23.52
CA MET A 1 -24.26 -7.48 24.23
C MET A 1 -23.59 -6.55 23.24
N ALA A 2 -23.65 -5.24 23.45
CA ALA A 2 -22.88 -4.30 22.64
C ALA A 2 -21.40 -4.57 22.92
N THR A 3 -20.59 -4.78 21.87
CA THR A 3 -19.15 -4.94 22.01
C THR A 3 -18.57 -3.61 22.48
N GLU A 4 -17.80 -3.61 23.57
CA GLU A 4 -17.09 -2.43 24.11
C GLU A 4 -15.98 -1.90 23.19
N TYR A 5 -15.81 -2.51 22.01
CA TYR A 5 -14.77 -2.18 21.06
C TYR A 5 -15.23 -2.43 19.63
N GLU A 6 -14.62 -1.72 18.70
CA GLU A 6 -14.78 -1.92 17.27
C GLU A 6 -13.62 -2.77 16.73
N LEU A 7 -13.95 -3.79 15.95
CA LEU A 7 -12.97 -4.65 15.29
C LEU A 7 -12.58 -4.08 13.93
N MET A 8 -11.27 -3.99 13.69
CA MET A 8 -10.69 -3.49 12.45
C MET A 8 -9.75 -4.53 11.86
N ASN A 9 -9.76 -4.64 10.54
CA ASN A 9 -8.77 -5.41 9.79
C ASN A 9 -7.83 -4.41 9.11
N ILE A 10 -6.52 -4.60 9.21
CA ILE A 10 -5.54 -3.77 8.50
C ILE A 10 -4.71 -4.64 7.58
N PHE A 11 -4.65 -4.25 6.31
CA PHE A 11 -3.86 -4.91 5.27
C PHE A 11 -2.67 -4.04 4.90
N PHE A 12 -1.52 -4.64 4.62
CA PHE A 12 -0.29 -3.90 4.37
C PHE A 12 0.57 -4.54 3.30
N ASP A 13 1.14 -3.68 2.45
CA ASP A 13 2.07 -4.07 1.40
C ASP A 13 3.04 -2.91 1.02
N GLU A 14 4.10 -3.24 0.28
CA GLU A 14 5.09 -2.35 -0.32
C GLU A 14 5.07 -2.46 -1.85
N SER A 15 5.14 -1.32 -2.55
CA SER A 15 5.30 -1.29 -4.00
C SER A 15 6.48 -0.43 -4.43
N GLY A 16 7.28 -0.98 -5.34
CA GLY A 16 8.52 -0.39 -5.83
C GLY A 16 9.67 -0.65 -4.86
N GLN A 17 10.83 -1.05 -5.37
CA GLN A 17 12.02 -1.28 -4.55
C GLN A 17 13.27 -0.76 -5.26
N ASP A 18 14.27 -0.36 -4.48
CA ASP A 18 15.58 0.10 -4.96
C ASP A 18 15.49 1.22 -6.01
N SER A 19 15.75 0.92 -7.29
CA SER A 19 15.73 1.87 -8.42
C SER A 19 14.32 2.18 -8.94
N ASP A 20 13.32 1.38 -8.57
CA ASP A 20 11.95 1.47 -9.07
C ASP A 20 11.14 2.52 -8.27
N LYS A 21 11.47 3.81 -8.45
CA LYS A 21 10.86 4.96 -7.72
C LYS A 21 9.56 5.47 -8.34
N PRO A 22 8.56 5.93 -7.57
CA PRO A 22 8.56 6.07 -6.12
C PRO A 22 8.44 4.72 -5.41
N THR A 23 8.97 4.66 -4.19
CA THR A 23 8.94 3.47 -3.33
C THR A 23 7.92 3.73 -2.23
N THR A 24 6.82 2.99 -2.22
CA THR A 24 5.67 3.26 -1.36
C THR A 24 5.34 2.08 -0.47
N MET A 25 5.07 2.33 0.81
CA MET A 25 4.40 1.37 1.70
C MET A 25 2.99 1.88 2.00
N GLY A 26 2.01 0.99 2.05
CA GLY A 26 0.61 1.35 2.27
C GLY A 26 -0.06 0.43 3.28
N GLY A 27 -0.90 1.02 4.13
CA GLY A 27 -1.79 0.29 5.02
C GLY A 27 -3.23 0.68 4.75
N LEU A 28 -4.11 -0.32 4.56
CA LEU A 28 -5.55 -0.15 4.36
C LEU A 28 -6.31 -0.73 5.54
N LEU A 29 -7.01 0.13 6.28
CA LEU A 29 -7.89 -0.24 7.38
C LEU A 29 -9.32 -0.39 6.86
N ILE A 30 -9.94 -1.53 7.16
CA ILE A 30 -11.34 -1.84 6.85
C ILE A 30 -12.00 -2.36 8.13
N PRO A 31 -13.13 -1.77 8.59
CA PRO A 31 -13.89 -2.32 9.70
C PRO A 31 -14.27 -3.78 9.45
N HIS A 32 -14.17 -4.62 10.48
CA HIS A 32 -14.36 -6.06 10.35
C HIS A 32 -15.75 -6.40 9.78
N VAL A 33 -16.79 -5.72 10.26
CA VAL A 33 -18.18 -5.84 9.76
C VAL A 33 -18.29 -5.56 8.26
N VAL A 34 -17.50 -4.61 7.75
CA VAL A 34 -17.48 -4.26 6.32
C VAL A 34 -16.68 -5.29 5.52
N TYR A 35 -15.51 -5.72 6.04
CA TYR A 35 -14.67 -6.71 5.38
C TYR A 35 -15.31 -8.09 5.30
N SER A 36 -16.13 -8.44 6.30
CA SER A 36 -16.88 -9.71 6.37
C SER A 36 -18.20 -9.69 5.58
N SER A 37 -18.45 -8.64 4.80
CA SER A 37 -19.58 -8.60 3.87
C SER A 37 -19.53 -9.73 2.85
N GLN A 38 -20.70 -10.07 2.29
CA GLN A 38 -20.83 -11.18 1.33
C GLN A 38 -20.01 -10.94 0.06
N GLU A 39 -19.95 -9.69 -0.39
CA GLU A 39 -19.23 -9.26 -1.59
C GLU A 39 -17.72 -9.43 -1.42
N MET A 40 -17.16 -8.95 -0.30
CA MET A 40 -15.73 -9.10 0.02
C MET A 40 -15.34 -10.55 0.28
N SER A 41 -16.21 -11.30 0.94
CA SER A 41 -16.04 -12.74 1.17
C SER A 41 -16.03 -13.52 -0.14
N ASN A 42 -16.91 -13.18 -1.09
CA ASN A 42 -16.94 -13.80 -2.41
C ASN A 42 -15.64 -13.54 -3.19
N LEU A 43 -15.14 -12.30 -3.20
CA LEU A 43 -13.85 -11.99 -3.82
C LEU A 43 -12.71 -12.81 -3.21
N THR A 44 -12.67 -12.91 -1.88
CA THR A 44 -11.66 -13.71 -1.17
C THR A 44 -11.74 -15.19 -1.53
N SER A 45 -12.95 -15.77 -1.57
CA SER A 45 -13.15 -17.18 -1.94
C SER A 45 -12.71 -17.46 -3.38
N ARG A 46 -13.05 -16.58 -4.32
CA ARG A 46 -12.64 -16.69 -5.72
C ARG A 46 -11.13 -16.53 -5.91
N LEU A 47 -10.50 -15.66 -5.10
CA LEU A 47 -9.05 -15.51 -5.08
C LEU A 47 -8.39 -16.81 -4.63
N LYS A 48 -8.84 -17.38 -3.49
CA LYS A 48 -8.32 -18.64 -2.95
C LYS A 48 -8.52 -19.84 -3.87
N SER A 49 -9.62 -19.86 -4.62
CA SER A 49 -9.92 -20.93 -5.60
C SER A 49 -9.24 -20.71 -6.96
N ASN A 50 -8.37 -19.69 -7.10
CA ASN A 50 -7.73 -19.29 -8.36
C ASN A 50 -8.70 -18.89 -9.50
N GLN A 51 -9.98 -18.64 -9.18
CA GLN A 51 -10.98 -18.13 -10.12
C GLN A 51 -10.86 -16.61 -10.33
N LEU A 52 -10.18 -15.93 -9.41
CA LEU A 52 -9.83 -14.52 -9.50
C LEU A 52 -8.31 -14.41 -9.42
N LYS A 53 -7.70 -13.65 -10.34
CA LYS A 53 -6.27 -13.32 -10.32
C LYS A 53 -6.11 -11.82 -10.39
N LEU A 54 -5.24 -11.30 -9.53
CA LEU A 54 -4.95 -9.88 -9.39
C LEU A 54 -3.43 -9.73 -9.28
N HIS A 55 -2.77 -9.20 -10.30
CA HIS A 55 -1.36 -8.85 -10.24
C HIS A 55 -1.14 -7.56 -11.04
N TRP A 56 -0.96 -6.45 -10.33
CA TRP A 56 -0.78 -5.14 -10.97
C TRP A 56 0.44 -5.12 -11.91
N THR A 57 1.53 -5.75 -11.49
CA THR A 57 2.79 -5.78 -12.23
C THR A 57 2.62 -6.48 -13.59
N ASP A 58 1.86 -7.57 -13.62
CA ASP A 58 1.68 -8.43 -14.80
C ASP A 58 0.71 -7.85 -15.84
N TYR A 59 -0.11 -6.88 -15.45
CA TYR A 59 -1.09 -6.29 -16.36
C TYR A 59 -0.41 -5.55 -17.53
N THR A 60 -0.52 -6.14 -18.72
CA THR A 60 0.04 -5.61 -19.97
C THR A 60 -1.00 -5.47 -21.08
N GLY A 61 -2.29 -5.49 -20.71
CA GLY A 61 -3.43 -5.38 -21.63
C GLY A 61 -4.34 -6.60 -21.69
N ASP A 62 -4.08 -7.64 -20.89
CA ASP A 62 -4.94 -8.82 -20.83
C ASP A 62 -6.38 -8.47 -20.38
N VAL A 63 -7.36 -8.87 -21.17
CA VAL A 63 -8.77 -8.48 -20.96
C VAL A 63 -9.36 -9.13 -19.71
N ALA A 64 -9.00 -10.39 -19.41
CA ALA A 64 -9.52 -11.09 -18.25
C ALA A 64 -9.02 -10.45 -16.95
N LEU A 65 -7.72 -10.16 -16.87
CA LEU A 65 -7.12 -9.46 -15.73
C LEU A 65 -7.66 -8.03 -15.59
N LYS A 66 -7.85 -7.31 -16.71
CA LYS A 66 -8.51 -6.00 -16.70
C LYS A 66 -9.90 -6.07 -16.04
N ASN A 67 -10.72 -7.03 -16.48
CA ASN A 67 -12.08 -7.20 -15.97
C ASN A 67 -12.09 -7.57 -14.49
N ASN A 68 -11.17 -8.44 -14.06
CA ASN A 68 -11.00 -8.79 -12.64
C ASN A 68 -10.66 -7.55 -11.79
N ILE A 69 -9.72 -6.72 -12.25
CA ILE A 69 -9.33 -5.49 -11.54
C ILE A 69 -10.52 -4.53 -11.44
N ILE A 70 -11.24 -4.30 -12.55
CA ILE A 70 -12.42 -3.43 -12.57
C ILE A 70 -13.50 -3.95 -11.63
N GLU A 71 -13.77 -5.25 -11.65
CA GLU A 71 -14.75 -5.88 -10.75
C GLU A 71 -14.39 -5.64 -9.28
N VAL A 72 -13.15 -5.95 -8.90
CA VAL A 72 -12.65 -5.79 -7.52
C VAL A 72 -12.72 -4.34 -7.07
N ILE A 73 -12.30 -3.39 -7.92
CA ILE A 73 -12.37 -1.96 -7.60
C ILE A 73 -13.82 -1.49 -7.49
N LYS A 74 -14.75 -1.98 -8.32
CA LYS A 74 -16.18 -1.65 -8.18
C LYS A 74 -16.76 -2.14 -6.87
N VAL A 75 -16.47 -3.38 -6.46
CA VAL A 75 -16.89 -3.92 -5.16
C VAL A 75 -16.29 -3.10 -4.02
N PHE A 76 -14.99 -2.82 -4.07
CA PHE A 76 -14.32 -1.99 -3.07
C PHE A 76 -14.91 -0.57 -3.00
N SER A 77 -15.24 0.03 -4.15
CA SER A 77 -15.79 1.40 -4.23
C SER A 77 -17.10 1.56 -3.46
N SER A 78 -17.93 0.51 -3.36
CA SER A 78 -19.19 0.56 -2.61
C SER A 78 -18.99 0.66 -1.10
N ILE A 79 -17.83 0.20 -0.60
CA ILE A 79 -17.47 0.21 0.82
C ILE A 79 -16.40 1.26 1.18
N ALA A 80 -15.78 1.90 0.18
CA ALA A 80 -14.57 2.70 0.38
C ALA A 80 -14.73 3.88 1.35
N LYS A 81 -15.94 4.44 1.48
CA LYS A 81 -16.25 5.49 2.48
C LYS A 81 -16.08 5.05 3.94
N TYR A 82 -16.03 3.75 4.21
CA TYR A 82 -15.84 3.19 5.55
C TYR A 82 -14.38 2.81 5.83
N THR A 83 -13.48 2.98 4.85
CA THR A 83 -12.08 2.55 4.94
C THR A 83 -11.16 3.75 5.16
N ARG A 84 -9.93 3.47 5.57
CA ARG A 84 -8.87 4.49 5.67
C ARG A 84 -7.58 3.92 5.11
N MET A 85 -6.83 4.73 4.37
CA MET A 85 -5.53 4.33 3.86
C MET A 85 -4.48 5.40 4.15
N ASN A 86 -3.33 4.94 4.65
CA ASN A 86 -2.14 5.75 4.81
C ASN A 86 -1.06 5.19 3.89
N VAL A 87 -0.39 6.06 3.15
CA VAL A 87 0.70 5.70 2.24
C VAL A 87 1.91 6.55 2.54
N ILE A 88 3.08 5.92 2.67
CA ILE A 88 4.36 6.63 2.80
C ILE A 88 5.21 6.31 1.57
N ASN A 89 5.54 7.33 0.80
CA ASN A 89 6.61 7.29 -0.20
C ASN A 89 7.92 7.65 0.48
N TYR A 90 8.93 6.79 0.36
CA TYR A 90 10.18 6.96 1.06
C TYR A 90 11.41 6.94 0.15
N ASN A 91 12.38 7.79 0.50
CA ASN A 91 13.71 7.82 -0.09
C ASN A 91 14.77 7.50 0.97
N ARG A 92 15.55 6.43 0.72
CA ARG A 92 16.58 5.95 1.65
C ARG A 92 17.96 6.56 1.37
N SER A 93 18.15 7.29 0.28
CA SER A 93 19.49 7.76 -0.14
C SER A 93 20.18 8.58 0.95
N SER A 94 19.46 9.54 1.55
CA SER A 94 19.95 10.37 2.64
C SER A 94 20.21 9.57 3.93
N LEU A 95 19.38 8.57 4.23
CA LEU A 95 19.57 7.66 5.37
C LEU A 95 20.83 6.80 5.21
N ASP A 96 21.02 6.19 4.05
CA ASP A 96 22.15 5.32 3.76
C ASP A 96 23.47 6.10 3.85
N GLN A 97 23.48 7.38 3.45
CA GLN A 97 24.64 8.26 3.63
C GLN A 97 24.95 8.52 5.10
N ARG A 98 23.94 8.86 5.92
CA ARG A 98 24.15 9.08 7.37
C ARG A 98 24.57 7.80 8.09
N TYR A 99 24.01 6.65 7.72
CA TYR A 99 24.36 5.38 8.36
C TYR A 99 25.83 5.01 8.11
N LYS A 100 26.41 5.34 6.94
CA LYS A 100 27.86 5.17 6.70
C LYS A 100 28.73 5.96 7.66
N LEU A 101 28.26 7.11 8.14
CA LEU A 101 29.00 7.93 9.10
C LEU A 101 29.06 7.31 10.50
N SER A 102 28.21 6.33 10.82
CA SER A 102 28.24 5.69 12.14
C SER A 102 29.45 4.77 12.33
N GLY A 103 30.13 4.37 11.25
CA GLY A 103 31.21 3.37 11.29
C GLY A 103 30.74 1.95 11.62
N ASP A 104 29.42 1.72 11.72
CA ASP A 104 28.88 0.40 12.03
C ASP A 104 29.19 -0.61 10.92
N SER A 105 29.49 -1.85 11.30
CA SER A 105 29.83 -2.92 10.35
C SER A 105 28.74 -3.15 9.29
N GLY A 106 27.46 -2.98 9.65
CA GLY A 106 26.31 -3.13 8.76
C GLY A 106 26.12 -1.97 7.78
N SER A 107 26.82 -0.85 7.98
CA SER A 107 26.82 0.30 7.06
C SER A 107 27.73 0.10 5.85
N ASN A 108 28.66 -0.85 5.93
CA ASN A 108 29.59 -1.17 4.85
C ASN A 108 28.93 -1.99 3.74
N LYS A 109 29.54 -1.99 2.55
CA LYS A 109 29.08 -2.83 1.43
C LYS A 109 29.47 -4.29 1.65
N LEU A 110 28.62 -5.03 2.36
CA LEU A 110 28.81 -6.45 2.66
C LEU A 110 28.36 -7.35 1.49
N ARG A 111 28.97 -8.53 1.37
CA ARG A 111 28.63 -9.55 0.35
C ARG A 111 28.40 -10.93 0.99
N GLY A 112 27.64 -11.78 0.31
CA GLY A 112 27.45 -13.18 0.66
C GLY A 112 26.96 -13.38 2.11
N ARG A 113 27.56 -14.35 2.80
CA ARG A 113 27.19 -14.77 4.16
C ARG A 113 27.28 -13.63 5.18
N GLN A 114 28.23 -12.70 5.03
CA GLN A 114 28.39 -11.56 5.93
C GLN A 114 27.19 -10.61 5.87
N LYS A 115 26.65 -10.35 4.67
CA LYS A 115 25.44 -9.51 4.51
C LYS A 115 24.20 -10.13 5.18
N LYS A 116 24.11 -11.47 5.21
CA LYS A 116 22.99 -12.18 5.85
C LYS A 116 23.10 -12.14 7.38
N ALA A 117 24.31 -12.34 7.90
CA ALA A 117 24.57 -12.37 9.35
C ALA A 117 24.60 -10.99 10.01
N THR A 118 24.92 -9.93 9.25
CA THR A 118 25.05 -8.58 9.81
C THR A 118 23.73 -7.83 9.74
N MET A 119 23.34 -7.23 10.87
CA MET A 119 22.19 -6.33 10.95
C MET A 119 22.49 -5.04 10.18
N ASN A 120 21.58 -4.61 9.32
CA ASN A 120 21.68 -3.32 8.65
C ASN A 120 20.62 -2.39 9.26
N TYR A 121 21.04 -1.42 10.07
CA TYR A 121 20.12 -0.57 10.83
C TYR A 121 19.27 0.37 9.95
N ALA A 122 19.80 0.81 8.79
CA ALA A 122 19.02 1.60 7.83
C ALA A 122 17.85 0.77 7.27
N THR A 123 18.11 -0.49 6.92
CA THR A 123 17.09 -1.43 6.44
C THR A 123 16.12 -1.80 7.58
N LEU A 124 16.62 -2.10 8.78
CA LEU A 124 15.79 -2.34 9.96
C LEU A 124 14.82 -1.19 10.19
N MET A 125 15.29 0.07 10.14
CA MET A 125 14.46 1.25 10.32
C MET A 125 13.34 1.32 9.26
N VAL A 126 13.68 1.19 7.97
CA VAL A 126 12.68 1.19 6.89
C VAL A 126 11.65 0.09 7.10
N TYR A 127 12.08 -1.13 7.37
CA TYR A 127 11.20 -2.30 7.44
C TYR A 127 10.55 -2.52 8.82
N THR A 128 10.71 -1.59 9.77
CA THR A 128 10.02 -1.64 11.08
C THR A 128 9.35 -0.32 11.45
N LYS A 129 10.04 0.82 11.28
CA LYS A 129 9.52 2.13 11.69
C LYS A 129 8.57 2.77 10.69
N ILE A 130 8.78 2.59 9.38
CA ILE A 130 7.83 3.09 8.38
C ILE A 130 6.49 2.33 8.50
N PRO A 131 6.45 0.98 8.55
CA PRO A 131 5.24 0.24 8.86
C PRO A 131 4.58 0.74 10.16
N GLU A 132 5.31 0.78 11.28
CA GLU A 132 4.80 1.25 12.57
C GLU A 132 4.10 2.62 12.48
N ARG A 133 4.67 3.57 11.70
CA ARG A 133 4.06 4.89 11.48
C ARG A 133 2.76 4.83 10.68
N ILE A 134 2.69 3.98 9.66
CA ILE A 134 1.48 3.74 8.87
C ILE A 134 0.36 3.22 9.77
N PHE A 135 0.64 2.14 10.51
CA PHE A 135 -0.33 1.50 11.39
C PHE A 135 -0.77 2.40 12.54
N TYR A 136 0.16 3.07 13.22
CA TYR A 136 -0.17 4.02 14.29
C TYR A 136 -1.07 5.16 13.76
N GLY A 137 -0.77 5.67 12.56
CA GLY A 137 -1.59 6.68 11.91
C GLY A 137 -3.00 6.22 11.55
N LEU A 138 -3.18 4.92 11.27
CA LEU A 138 -4.49 4.32 10.98
C LEU A 138 -5.30 4.07 12.25
N LEU A 139 -4.65 3.68 13.34
CA LEU A 139 -5.28 3.24 14.59
C LEU A 139 -5.68 4.38 15.54
N ARG A 140 -5.02 5.54 15.44
CA ARG A 140 -5.28 6.69 16.31
C ARG A 140 -6.41 7.58 15.79
N ASN A 141 -6.82 8.55 16.61
CA ASN A 141 -7.80 9.59 16.26
C ASN A 141 -9.24 9.08 15.96
N TYR A 142 -9.71 8.06 16.69
CA TYR A 142 -11.13 7.65 16.69
C TYR A 142 -11.95 8.32 17.81
N GLY A 143 -11.35 9.30 18.50
CA GLY A 143 -11.95 9.91 19.69
C GLY A 143 -11.70 9.09 20.94
N LYS A 144 -12.25 9.55 22.06
CA LYS A 144 -12.06 8.93 23.39
C LYS A 144 -13.09 7.84 23.70
N ASP A 145 -14.21 7.82 22.97
CA ASP A 145 -15.39 7.01 23.29
C ASP A 145 -15.43 5.69 22.50
N ILE A 146 -14.45 5.44 21.63
CA ILE A 146 -14.37 4.24 20.79
C ILE A 146 -13.04 3.55 21.05
N TYR A 147 -13.09 2.30 21.50
CA TYR A 147 -11.91 1.45 21.63
C TYR A 147 -11.73 0.60 20.37
N ILE A 148 -10.57 0.63 19.75
CA ILE A 148 -10.27 -0.14 18.53
C ILE A 148 -9.50 -1.42 18.91
N LYS A 149 -9.95 -2.57 18.40
CA LYS A 149 -9.13 -3.78 18.34
C LYS A 149 -8.83 -4.12 16.89
N SER A 150 -7.59 -4.46 16.59
CA SER A 150 -7.16 -4.71 15.22
C SER A 150 -6.47 -6.06 15.02
N ASP A 151 -6.79 -6.69 13.90
CA ASP A 151 -6.04 -7.80 13.33
C ASP A 151 -5.28 -7.28 12.10
N ILE A 152 -3.96 -7.48 12.06
CA ILE A 152 -3.05 -6.96 11.03
C ILE A 152 -2.56 -8.09 10.12
N TYR A 153 -2.63 -7.86 8.81
CA TYR A 153 -2.22 -8.79 7.77
C TYR A 153 -1.18 -8.11 6.85
N ILE A 154 0.00 -8.71 6.75
CA ILE A 154 1.16 -8.18 6.02
C ILE A 154 1.45 -9.13 4.85
N GLU A 155 1.72 -8.62 3.64
CA GLU A 155 2.20 -9.49 2.54
C GLU A 155 3.50 -10.19 2.97
N GLU A 156 3.56 -11.50 2.74
CA GLU A 156 4.75 -12.31 3.06
C GLU A 156 5.95 -11.87 2.22
N GLU A 157 6.99 -11.35 2.89
CA GLU A 157 8.23 -10.92 2.24
C GLU A 157 9.42 -11.17 3.18
N GLY A 158 10.51 -11.72 2.63
CA GLY A 158 11.64 -12.21 3.42
C GLY A 158 12.38 -11.12 4.22
N LYS A 159 12.22 -9.84 3.85
CA LYS A 159 12.74 -8.71 4.65
C LYS A 159 11.94 -8.53 5.94
N TYR A 160 10.62 -8.65 5.92
CA TYR A 160 9.79 -8.52 7.11
C TYR A 160 10.07 -9.65 8.10
N GLU A 161 10.26 -10.87 7.61
CA GLU A 161 10.73 -12.01 8.41
C GLU A 161 12.10 -11.74 9.04
N LYS A 162 13.09 -11.34 8.22
CA LYS A 162 14.46 -11.11 8.69
C LYS A 162 14.53 -10.11 9.85
N TYR A 163 13.67 -9.09 9.83
CA TYR A 163 13.67 -8.02 10.82
C TYR A 163 12.60 -8.19 11.91
N ASP A 164 11.89 -9.33 11.92
CA ASP A 164 10.87 -9.67 12.91
C ASP A 164 9.77 -8.60 13.01
N LEU A 165 9.27 -8.14 11.85
CA LEU A 165 8.29 -7.06 11.78
C LEU A 165 7.02 -7.39 12.57
N VAL A 166 6.49 -8.62 12.45
CA VAL A 166 5.23 -9.03 13.09
C VAL A 166 5.28 -8.83 14.61
N THR A 167 6.30 -9.37 15.26
CA THR A 167 6.47 -9.27 16.73
C THR A 167 6.67 -7.82 17.13
N ARG A 168 7.61 -7.12 16.49
CA ARG A 168 7.95 -5.73 16.79
C ARG A 168 6.76 -4.80 16.63
N LEU A 169 5.98 -4.99 15.57
CA LEU A 169 4.85 -4.13 15.27
C LEU A 169 3.78 -4.24 16.36
N LYS A 170 3.42 -5.47 16.74
CA LYS A 170 2.44 -5.73 17.80
C LYS A 170 2.90 -5.16 19.14
N GLU A 171 4.15 -5.44 19.54
CA GLU A 171 4.71 -4.96 20.81
C GLU A 171 4.81 -3.44 20.85
N ASN A 172 5.37 -2.81 19.81
CA ASN A 172 5.57 -1.37 19.76
C ASN A 172 4.23 -0.63 19.76
N LEU A 173 3.26 -1.04 18.94
CA LEU A 173 1.96 -0.38 18.85
C LEU A 173 1.18 -0.49 20.16
N ASN A 174 1.16 -1.67 20.79
CA ASN A 174 0.46 -1.86 22.06
C ASN A 174 1.14 -1.08 23.21
N THR A 175 2.47 -1.09 23.26
CA THR A 175 3.22 -0.29 24.25
C THR A 175 2.98 1.21 24.03
N GLN A 176 2.99 1.66 22.78
CA GLN A 176 2.72 3.05 22.43
C GLN A 176 1.29 3.45 22.79
N SER A 177 0.32 2.57 22.59
CA SER A 177 -1.07 2.80 22.99
C SER A 177 -1.18 3.06 24.49
N LEU A 178 -0.57 2.21 25.31
CA LEU A 178 -0.54 2.38 26.77
C LEU A 178 0.20 3.66 27.19
N TYR A 179 1.37 3.91 26.61
CA TYR A 179 2.20 5.08 26.94
C TYR A 179 1.50 6.41 26.62
N ARG A 180 0.67 6.44 25.57
CA ARG A 180 0.01 7.66 25.08
C ARG A 180 -1.47 7.74 25.47
N ALA A 181 -1.98 6.78 26.24
CA ALA A 181 -3.40 6.65 26.57
C ALA A 181 -4.31 6.65 25.32
N GLU A 182 -3.87 5.98 24.26
CA GLU A 182 -4.64 5.83 23.01
C GLU A 182 -5.69 4.72 23.17
N GLN A 183 -6.79 4.83 22.42
CA GLN A 183 -7.92 3.89 22.50
C GLN A 183 -7.80 2.77 21.45
N PHE A 184 -6.65 2.08 21.39
CA PHE A 184 -6.50 0.95 20.48
C PHE A 184 -5.64 -0.20 21.02
N TRP A 185 -5.82 -1.39 20.46
CA TRP A 185 -5.00 -2.58 20.72
C TRP A 185 -4.86 -3.45 19.47
N VAL A 186 -3.63 -3.90 19.19
CA VAL A 186 -3.34 -4.91 18.18
C VAL A 186 -3.49 -6.29 18.81
N LYS A 187 -4.55 -6.99 18.42
CA LYS A 187 -4.89 -8.33 18.88
C LYS A 187 -4.01 -9.37 18.18
N ASP A 188 -4.01 -9.34 16.85
CA ASP A 188 -3.23 -10.25 16.02
C ASP A 188 -2.42 -9.51 14.95
N CYS A 189 -1.29 -10.09 14.58
CA CYS A 189 -0.45 -9.61 13.49
C CYS A 189 0.20 -10.83 12.84
N GLN A 190 0.05 -10.97 11.53
CA GLN A 190 0.58 -12.11 10.80
C GLN A 190 0.98 -11.74 9.37
N MET A 191 1.92 -12.51 8.82
CA MET A 191 2.21 -12.48 7.39
C MET A 191 1.29 -13.46 6.66
N VAL A 192 0.89 -13.07 5.45
CA VAL A 192 -0.07 -13.81 4.65
C VAL A 192 0.44 -13.88 3.22
N THR A 193 0.47 -15.09 2.68
CA THR A 193 0.88 -15.35 1.30
C THR A 193 -0.10 -14.71 0.31
N LYS A 194 0.43 -14.26 -0.84
CA LYS A 194 -0.35 -13.71 -1.95
C LYS A 194 -1.47 -14.67 -2.39
N GLY A 195 -2.62 -14.12 -2.77
CA GLY A 195 -3.81 -14.90 -3.16
C GLY A 195 -4.67 -15.40 -1.99
N GLN A 196 -4.31 -15.14 -0.72
CA GLN A 196 -5.09 -15.61 0.43
C GLN A 196 -6.12 -14.59 0.95
N MET A 197 -5.88 -13.30 0.79
CA MET A 197 -6.78 -12.25 1.29
C MET A 197 -6.94 -11.13 0.28
N ILE A 198 -8.19 -10.82 -0.10
CA ILE A 198 -8.47 -9.74 -1.05
C ILE A 198 -7.97 -8.38 -0.55
N GLY A 199 -7.93 -8.18 0.77
CA GLY A 199 -7.41 -6.95 1.37
C GLY A 199 -5.93 -6.70 1.03
N ILE A 200 -5.09 -7.73 0.94
CA ILE A 200 -3.68 -7.58 0.54
C ILE A 200 -3.58 -7.22 -0.94
N GLU A 201 -4.30 -7.95 -1.80
CA GLU A 201 -4.31 -7.65 -3.24
C GLU A 201 -4.85 -6.24 -3.54
N LEU A 202 -5.81 -5.75 -2.75
CA LEU A 202 -6.29 -4.37 -2.85
C LEU A 202 -5.18 -3.37 -2.55
N VAL A 203 -4.36 -3.60 -1.52
CA VAL A 203 -3.24 -2.70 -1.21
C VAL A 203 -2.23 -2.69 -2.35
N ASP A 204 -1.83 -3.85 -2.89
CA ASP A 204 -0.91 -3.94 -4.05
C ASP A 204 -1.46 -3.17 -5.26
N LEU A 205 -2.73 -3.42 -5.62
CA LEU A 205 -3.41 -2.73 -6.73
C LEU A 205 -3.44 -1.20 -6.53
N ILE A 206 -3.86 -0.74 -5.35
CA ILE A 206 -3.98 0.69 -5.06
C ILE A 206 -2.60 1.35 -5.06
N LEU A 207 -1.59 0.74 -4.45
CA LEU A 207 -0.22 1.24 -4.49
C LEU A 207 0.31 1.31 -5.92
N GLY A 208 0.03 0.28 -6.73
CA GLY A 208 0.35 0.25 -8.15
C GLY A 208 -0.24 1.43 -8.94
N ILE A 209 -1.51 1.74 -8.69
CA ILE A 209 -2.24 2.87 -9.28
C ILE A 209 -1.64 4.21 -8.83
N ILE A 210 -1.43 4.38 -7.52
CA ILE A 210 -0.82 5.59 -6.93
C ILE A 210 0.55 5.86 -7.56
N ARG A 211 1.40 4.84 -7.66
CA ARG A 211 2.74 4.98 -8.25
C ARG A 211 2.67 5.37 -9.73
N LEU A 212 1.70 4.86 -10.48
CA LEU A 212 1.50 5.25 -11.88
C LEU A 212 1.10 6.73 -11.99
N ILE A 213 0.13 7.16 -11.17
CA ILE A 213 -0.34 8.55 -11.12
C ILE A 213 0.81 9.50 -10.79
N ILE A 214 1.58 9.21 -9.73
CA ILE A 214 2.71 10.05 -9.29
C ILE A 214 3.81 10.12 -10.35
N ARG A 215 4.17 8.99 -10.97
CA ARG A 215 5.20 8.95 -12.03
C ARG A 215 4.82 9.82 -13.22
N ARG A 216 3.52 9.93 -13.52
CA ARG A 216 2.95 10.75 -14.61
C ARG A 216 3.73 10.61 -15.92
N ASN A 217 4.17 9.40 -16.24
CA ASN A 217 4.93 9.16 -17.47
C ASN A 217 4.05 9.48 -18.67
N PRO A 218 4.41 10.44 -19.53
CA PRO A 218 3.56 10.79 -20.67
C PRO A 218 3.43 9.61 -21.62
N ILE A 219 2.19 9.31 -22.04
CA ILE A 219 1.87 8.32 -23.06
C ILE A 219 1.42 9.07 -24.32
N PRO A 220 2.11 8.90 -25.46
CA PRO A 220 1.67 9.49 -26.72
C PRO A 220 0.26 9.01 -27.07
N GLN A 221 -0.64 9.94 -27.38
CA GLN A 221 -2.03 9.60 -27.74
C GLN A 221 -2.16 9.20 -29.21
N GLY A 222 -3.23 8.47 -29.54
CA GLY A 222 -3.60 8.14 -30.91
C GLY A 222 -2.81 7.01 -31.57
N LEU A 223 -1.94 6.32 -30.82
CA LEU A 223 -1.17 5.19 -31.34
C LEU A 223 -1.97 3.88 -31.25
N THR A 224 -1.69 2.95 -32.16
CA THR A 224 -2.19 1.56 -32.09
C THR A 224 -1.38 0.72 -31.10
N ASP A 225 -1.90 -0.44 -30.73
CA ASP A 225 -1.21 -1.39 -29.85
C ASP A 225 0.13 -1.87 -30.44
N GLU A 226 0.20 -2.02 -31.76
CA GLU A 226 1.42 -2.39 -32.49
C GLU A 226 2.47 -1.27 -32.41
N GLU A 227 2.05 -0.02 -32.55
CA GLU A 227 2.93 1.14 -32.43
C GLU A 227 3.44 1.33 -31.00
N TYR A 228 2.59 1.12 -29.99
CA TYR A 228 3.03 1.11 -28.59
C TYR A 228 4.00 -0.04 -28.30
N ALA A 229 3.79 -1.22 -28.91
CA ALA A 229 4.67 -2.36 -28.77
C ALA A 229 6.03 -2.10 -29.42
N ALA A 230 6.05 -1.52 -30.63
CA ALA A 230 7.27 -1.13 -31.32
C ALA A 230 8.12 -0.13 -30.52
N ARG A 231 7.49 0.70 -29.68
CA ARG A 231 8.14 1.64 -28.77
C ARG A 231 8.47 1.06 -27.38
N GLY A 232 8.12 -0.20 -27.12
CA GLY A 232 8.35 -0.84 -25.82
C GLY A 232 7.51 -0.27 -24.66
N ILE A 233 6.40 0.42 -24.96
CA ILE A 233 5.56 1.10 -23.95
C ILE A 233 4.13 0.57 -23.85
N LYS A 234 3.77 -0.50 -24.59
CA LYS A 234 2.42 -1.10 -24.60
C LYS A 234 1.88 -1.38 -23.19
N GLY A 235 2.63 -2.09 -22.36
CA GLY A 235 2.17 -2.40 -21.00
C GLY A 235 1.90 -1.14 -20.16
N ARG A 236 2.71 -0.11 -20.31
CA ARG A 236 2.52 1.19 -19.64
C ARG A 236 1.27 1.90 -20.17
N ALA A 237 1.09 1.94 -21.49
CA ALA A 237 -0.10 2.53 -22.11
C ALA A 237 -1.40 1.84 -21.65
N LYS A 238 -1.41 0.50 -21.56
CA LYS A 238 -2.56 -0.27 -21.05
C LYS A 238 -2.85 0.02 -19.58
N LYS A 239 -1.83 0.11 -18.73
CA LYS A 239 -2.00 0.53 -17.32
C LYS A 239 -2.57 1.94 -17.22
N HIS A 240 -2.11 2.89 -18.03
CA HIS A 240 -2.66 4.25 -18.08
C HIS A 240 -4.14 4.25 -18.45
N GLN A 241 -4.52 3.53 -19.51
CA GLN A 241 -5.92 3.40 -19.94
C GLN A 241 -6.78 2.80 -18.82
N LEU A 242 -6.31 1.74 -18.17
CA LEU A 242 -7.02 1.14 -17.04
C LEU A 242 -7.18 2.13 -15.87
N VAL A 243 -6.14 2.87 -15.48
CA VAL A 243 -6.25 3.87 -14.40
C VAL A 243 -7.28 4.95 -14.73
N ILE A 244 -7.32 5.41 -15.98
CA ILE A 244 -8.34 6.37 -16.44
C ILE A 244 -9.75 5.79 -16.27
N GLU A 245 -9.97 4.54 -16.68
CA GLU A 245 -11.26 3.85 -16.48
C GLU A 245 -11.63 3.69 -15.01
N LEU A 246 -10.65 3.37 -14.15
CA LEU A 246 -10.87 3.23 -12.71
C LEU A 246 -11.19 4.59 -12.04
N LEU A 247 -10.56 5.68 -12.47
CA LEU A 247 -10.83 7.03 -11.97
C LEU A 247 -12.23 7.54 -12.36
N LYS A 248 -12.90 6.93 -13.34
CA LYS A 248 -14.31 7.22 -13.64
C LYS A 248 -15.28 6.58 -12.65
N ILE A 249 -14.80 5.66 -11.80
CA ILE A 249 -15.62 5.08 -10.73
C ILE A 249 -15.59 6.04 -9.54
N GLU A 250 -16.69 6.78 -9.35
CA GLU A 250 -16.76 7.90 -8.38
C GLU A 250 -16.33 7.50 -6.96
N GLY A 251 -16.80 6.36 -6.45
CA GLY A 251 -16.42 5.88 -5.11
C GLY A 251 -14.92 5.59 -4.98
N PHE A 252 -14.28 5.11 -6.05
CA PHE A 252 -12.83 4.88 -6.07
C PHE A 252 -12.05 6.19 -6.18
N HIS A 253 -12.49 7.11 -7.04
CA HIS A 253 -11.87 8.42 -7.18
C HIS A 253 -11.92 9.21 -5.86
N GLN A 254 -13.08 9.27 -5.21
CA GLN A 254 -13.24 9.89 -3.90
C GLN A 254 -12.34 9.23 -2.84
N PHE A 255 -12.24 7.89 -2.86
CA PHE A 255 -11.36 7.17 -1.97
C PHE A 255 -9.89 7.56 -2.17
N LEU A 256 -9.39 7.57 -3.42
CA LEU A 256 -8.01 7.96 -3.70
C LEU A 256 -7.70 9.38 -3.20
N ARG A 257 -8.63 10.32 -3.38
CA ARG A 257 -8.48 11.70 -2.85
C ARG A 257 -8.46 11.77 -1.31
N SER A 258 -9.01 10.77 -0.62
CA SER A 258 -9.04 10.69 0.85
C SER A 258 -7.80 10.04 1.48
N ILE A 259 -6.92 9.44 0.67
CA ILE A 259 -5.73 8.76 1.16
C ILE A 259 -4.78 9.78 1.78
N LYS A 260 -4.34 9.52 3.02
CA LYS A 260 -3.28 10.30 3.64
C LYS A 260 -1.95 9.84 3.09
N TYR A 261 -1.42 10.64 2.18
CA TYR A 261 -0.16 10.39 1.52
C TYR A 261 0.94 11.22 2.16
N TYR A 262 2.07 10.59 2.42
CA TYR A 262 3.21 11.23 3.03
C TYR A 262 4.48 10.97 2.23
N GLU A 263 5.37 11.95 2.25
CA GLU A 263 6.70 11.84 1.68
C GLU A 263 7.74 11.85 2.81
N TRP A 264 8.73 10.96 2.72
CA TRP A 264 9.83 10.88 3.65
C TRP A 264 11.16 10.82 2.92
N ASP A 265 11.99 11.84 3.11
CA ASP A 265 13.39 11.86 2.67
C ASP A 265 14.31 12.15 3.87
N SER A 266 14.21 11.31 4.90
CA SER A 266 15.00 11.45 6.14
C SER A 266 14.79 12.72 6.98
N ASN A 267 13.75 13.48 6.72
CA ASN A 267 13.41 14.64 7.53
C ASN A 267 12.93 14.22 8.93
N LYS A 268 13.07 15.14 9.90
CA LYS A 268 12.63 14.95 11.29
C LYS A 268 11.14 14.61 11.38
N GLU A 269 10.35 15.22 10.50
CA GLU A 269 8.90 15.10 10.46
C GLU A 269 8.47 14.46 9.15
N LEU A 270 7.36 13.71 9.22
CA LEU A 270 6.73 13.10 8.07
C LEU A 270 5.79 14.14 7.46
N SER A 271 6.08 14.62 6.25
CA SER A 271 5.28 15.64 5.59
C SER A 271 4.11 15.00 4.87
N GLU A 272 2.89 15.39 5.23
CA GLU A 272 1.68 15.06 4.48
C GLU A 272 1.64 15.89 3.20
N VAL A 273 1.37 15.22 2.08
CA VAL A 273 1.25 15.84 0.75
C VAL A 273 -0.11 15.43 0.17
N SER A 274 -0.81 16.37 -0.46
CA SER A 274 -2.10 16.11 -1.10
C SER A 274 -1.93 15.14 -2.26
N LEU A 275 -2.41 13.89 -2.12
CA LEU A 275 -2.48 12.95 -3.24
C LEU A 275 -3.45 13.44 -4.31
N ALA A 276 -4.47 14.22 -3.91
CA ALA A 276 -5.44 14.82 -4.82
C ALA A 276 -4.76 15.71 -5.88
N ASP A 277 -3.68 16.41 -5.53
CA ASP A 277 -2.96 17.27 -6.47
C ASP A 277 -2.29 16.44 -7.59
N TYR A 278 -1.70 15.28 -7.23
CA TYR A 278 -1.15 14.35 -8.22
C TYR A 278 -2.25 13.75 -9.12
N ILE A 279 -3.42 13.44 -8.55
CA ILE A 279 -4.58 12.95 -9.31
C ILE A 279 -5.07 14.01 -10.29
N ASP A 280 -5.23 15.26 -9.83
CA ASP A 280 -5.70 16.37 -10.66
C ASP A 280 -4.73 16.64 -11.83
N LEU A 281 -3.42 16.61 -11.57
CA LEU A 281 -2.40 16.73 -12.62
C LEU A 281 -2.40 15.56 -13.60
N PHE A 282 -2.63 14.33 -13.12
CA PHE A 282 -2.77 13.16 -13.98
C PHE A 282 -4.03 13.26 -14.86
N MET A 283 -5.18 13.64 -14.29
CA MET A 283 -6.42 13.83 -15.02
C MET A 283 -6.31 14.96 -16.03
N ALA A 284 -5.69 16.10 -15.67
CA ALA A 284 -5.45 17.22 -16.56
C ALA A 284 -4.59 16.83 -17.78
N SER A 285 -3.57 15.99 -17.59
CA SER A 285 -2.77 15.44 -18.71
C SER A 285 -3.56 14.53 -19.63
N ASN A 286 -4.69 14.00 -19.18
CA ASN A 286 -5.53 13.07 -19.91
C ASN A 286 -6.96 13.62 -20.07
N PHE A 287 -7.13 14.94 -20.05
CA PHE A 287 -8.45 15.57 -19.88
C PHE A 287 -9.48 15.10 -20.90
N ARG A 288 -9.08 14.86 -22.16
CA ARG A 288 -9.96 14.37 -23.24
C ARG A 288 -10.60 13.01 -22.96
N GLU A 289 -10.02 12.22 -22.06
CA GLU A 289 -10.55 10.92 -21.71
C GLU A 289 -11.63 11.01 -20.60
N PHE A 290 -11.77 12.17 -19.96
CA PHE A 290 -12.74 12.43 -18.88
C PHE A 290 -13.95 13.25 -19.32
N TYR A 291 -13.98 13.72 -20.57
CA TYR A 291 -15.08 14.47 -21.19
C TYR A 291 -15.66 13.72 -22.39
#